data_AF-A0A4P9Z093-F1
#
_entry.id   AF-A0A4P9Z093-F1
#
_cell.length_a   1.000
_cell.length_b   1.000
_cell.length_c   1.000
_cell.angle_alpha   90.00
_cell.angle_beta   90.00
_cell.angle_gamma   90.00
#
_symmetry.space_group_name_H-M   'P 1'
#
loop_
_entity.id
_entity.type
_entity.pdbx_description
1 polymer ?
#
loop_
_entity_poly.entity_id
_entity_poly.type
_entity_poly.pdbx_seq_one_letter_code
_entity_poly.pdbx_strand_id
1 'polypeptide(L)'
;GDSRNQLLKQMLFETPARQPTITPEDEAREEVIERAWAQEQERYLARQHRAFEVLRERMAEAHDELKRISPYLYRGATNLEHGLVFPRQMRAPTHTPATTGWNYDYKA
;
A
#
# COMPACT_ATOMS: atom_id res chain seq x y z
N GLY A 1 -19.25 -38.37 16.98
CA GLY A 1 -18.49 -37.12 16.75
C GLY A 1 -19.47 -36.05 16.30
N ASP A 2 -19.27 -34.80 16.72
CA ASP A 2 -20.16 -33.68 16.40
C ASP A 2 -20.29 -33.48 14.88
N SER A 3 -21.52 -33.41 14.35
CA SER A 3 -21.81 -33.23 12.92
C SER A 3 -21.25 -31.91 12.39
N ARG A 4 -21.10 -30.89 13.23
CA ARG A 4 -20.46 -29.62 12.88
C ARG A 4 -18.98 -29.81 12.56
N ASN A 5 -18.29 -30.67 13.31
CA ASN A 5 -16.89 -30.98 13.06
C ASN A 5 -16.70 -31.82 11.78
N GLN A 6 -17.69 -32.62 11.40
CA GLN A 6 -17.67 -33.35 10.12
C GLN A 6 -17.88 -32.40 8.93
N LEU A 7 -18.84 -31.48 9.02
CA LEU A 7 -19.07 -30.46 7.98
C LEU A 7 -17.84 -29.54 7.81
N LEU A 8 -17.22 -29.11 8.91
CA LEU A 8 -15.98 -28.32 8.89
C LEU A 8 -14.84 -29.09 8.22
N LYS A 9 -14.67 -30.37 8.53
CA LYS A 9 -13.65 -31.21 7.89
C LYS A 9 -13.92 -31.38 6.40
N GLN A 10 -15.18 -31.55 6.02
CA GLN A 10 -15.58 -31.71 4.63
C GLN A 10 -15.34 -30.44 3.79
N MET A 11 -15.65 -29.26 4.36
CA MET A 11 -15.38 -27.98 3.70
C MET A 11 -13.89 -27.63 3.62
N LEU A 12 -13.11 -27.98 4.65
CA LEU A 12 -11.68 -27.63 4.71
C LEU A 12 -10.77 -28.60 3.95
N PHE A 13 -11.16 -29.89 3.84
CA PHE A 13 -10.23 -30.92 3.39
C PHE A 13 -10.75 -31.82 2.26
N GLU A 14 -12.06 -31.99 2.09
CA GLU A 14 -12.58 -33.06 1.20
C GLU A 14 -13.03 -32.58 -0.18
N THR A 15 -13.26 -31.28 -0.39
CA THR A 15 -13.73 -30.80 -1.69
C THR A 15 -12.57 -30.16 -2.46
N PRO A 16 -11.80 -30.91 -3.27
CA PRO A 16 -10.90 -30.28 -4.22
C PRO A 16 -11.75 -29.41 -5.14
N ALA A 17 -11.40 -28.13 -5.25
CA ALA A 17 -12.09 -27.22 -6.15
C ALA A 17 -12.08 -27.82 -7.56
N ARG A 18 -13.25 -27.86 -8.21
CA ARG A 18 -13.35 -28.33 -9.59
C ARG A 18 -12.46 -27.45 -10.46
N GLN A 19 -11.43 -28.04 -11.06
CA GLN A 19 -10.57 -27.31 -11.98
C GLN A 19 -11.37 -26.97 -13.24
N PRO A 20 -11.34 -25.71 -13.70
CA PRO A 20 -11.99 -25.33 -14.95
C PRO A 20 -11.34 -26.08 -16.13
N THR A 21 -12.13 -26.41 -17.15
CA THR A 21 -11.59 -26.94 -18.40
C THR A 21 -11.01 -25.76 -19.19
N ILE A 22 -9.69 -25.66 -19.24
CA ILE A 22 -8.97 -24.58 -19.95
C ILE A 22 -8.78 -25.00 -21.41
N THR A 23 -9.19 -24.15 -22.35
CA THR A 23 -8.86 -24.33 -23.77
C THR A 23 -7.48 -23.73 -24.05
N PRO A 24 -6.75 -24.18 -25.09
CA PRO A 24 -5.46 -23.59 -25.44
C PRO A 24 -5.56 -22.09 -25.82
N GLU A 25 -6.72 -21.65 -26.31
CA GLU A 25 -6.96 -20.22 -26.56
C GLU A 25 -7.08 -19.42 -25.25
N ASP A 26 -7.76 -19.99 -24.24
CA ASP A 26 -7.87 -19.37 -22.92
C ASP A 26 -6.49 -19.29 -22.22
N GLU A 27 -5.66 -20.32 -22.38
CA GLU A 27 -4.28 -20.32 -21.85
C GLU A 27 -3.44 -19.20 -22.48
N ALA A 28 -3.52 -19.02 -23.80
CA ALA A 28 -2.83 -17.92 -24.49
C ALA A 28 -3.36 -16.54 -24.07
N ARG A 29 -4.67 -16.40 -23.81
CA ARG A 29 -5.26 -15.16 -23.30
C ARG A 29 -4.77 -14.85 -21.89
N GLU A 30 -4.74 -15.85 -21.02
CA GLU A 30 -4.24 -15.72 -19.65
C GLU A 30 -2.76 -15.30 -19.63
N GLU A 31 -1.92 -15.91 -20.48
CA GLU A 31 -0.51 -15.54 -20.62
C GLU A 31 -0.33 -14.06 -21.01
N VAL A 32 -1.18 -13.56 -21.91
CA VAL A 32 -1.15 -12.15 -22.33
C VAL A 32 -1.62 -11.23 -21.19
N ILE A 33 -2.68 -11.59 -20.47
CA ILE A 33 -3.20 -10.83 -19.33
C ILE A 33 -2.13 -10.72 -18.24
N GLU A 34 -1.51 -11.84 -17.88
CA GLU A 34 -0.48 -11.89 -16.84
C GLU A 34 0.76 -11.08 -17.22
N ARG A 35 1.20 -11.17 -18.48
CA ARG A 35 2.31 -10.34 -18.98
C ARG A 35 1.99 -8.86 -18.94
N ALA A 36 0.79 -8.47 -19.40
CA ALA A 36 0.36 -7.08 -19.40
C ALA A 36 0.25 -6.53 -17.96
N TRP A 37 -0.27 -7.35 -17.04
CA TRP A 37 -0.34 -7.01 -15.62
C TRP A 37 1.05 -6.84 -15.01
N ALA A 38 1.97 -7.79 -15.23
CA ALA A 38 3.34 -7.70 -14.75
C ALA A 38 4.03 -6.41 -15.23
N GLN A 39 3.87 -6.08 -16.51
CA GLN A 39 4.40 -4.85 -17.09
C GLN A 39 3.80 -3.59 -16.47
N GLU A 40 2.49 -3.56 -16.18
CA GLU A 40 1.87 -2.40 -15.53
C GLU A 40 2.28 -2.28 -14.05
N GLN A 41 2.49 -3.40 -13.36
CA GLN A 41 3.03 -3.41 -11.99
C GLN A 41 4.44 -2.83 -11.95
N GLU A 42 5.33 -3.25 -12.86
CA GLU A 42 6.67 -2.68 -12.99
C GLU A 42 6.63 -1.16 -13.23
N ARG A 43 5.75 -0.71 -14.15
CA ARG A 43 5.54 0.72 -14.42
C ARG A 43 5.02 1.47 -13.20
N TYR A 44 4.07 0.90 -12.47
CA TYR A 44 3.53 1.48 -11.27
C TYR A 44 4.62 1.68 -10.21
N LEU A 45 5.42 0.64 -9.95
CA LEU A 45 6.55 0.73 -9.03
C LEU A 45 7.58 1.76 -9.50
N ALA A 46 7.98 1.75 -10.77
CA ALA A 46 8.92 2.71 -11.32
C ALA A 46 8.44 4.17 -11.16
N ARG A 47 7.14 4.44 -11.35
CA ARG A 47 6.55 5.77 -11.10
C ARG A 47 6.65 6.18 -9.63
N GLN A 48 6.33 5.26 -8.71
CA GLN A 48 6.43 5.52 -7.26
C GLN A 48 7.89 5.77 -6.84
N HIS A 49 8.81 4.91 -7.27
CA HIS A 49 10.25 5.06 -7.00
C HIS A 49 10.78 6.40 -7.48
N ARG A 50 10.48 6.78 -8.73
CA ARG A 50 10.88 8.08 -9.28
C ARG A 50 10.30 9.25 -8.48
N ALA A 51 9.03 9.17 -8.05
CA ALA A 51 8.42 10.21 -7.24
C ALA A 51 9.13 10.36 -5.88
N PHE A 52 9.48 9.25 -5.22
CA PHE A 52 10.25 9.27 -3.97
C PHE A 52 11.67 9.78 -4.16
N GLU A 53 12.34 9.45 -5.27
CA GLU A 53 13.67 9.96 -5.59
C GLU A 53 13.67 11.47 -5.73
N VAL A 54 12.71 12.01 -6.49
CA VAL A 54 12.54 13.47 -6.64
C VAL A 54 12.25 14.11 -5.29
N LEU A 55 11.33 13.54 -4.50
CA LEU A 55 11.04 14.07 -3.16
C LEU A 55 12.28 14.08 -2.27
N ARG A 56 13.08 13.01 -2.29
CA ARG A 56 14.33 12.91 -1.53
C ARG A 56 15.35 13.96 -1.96
N GLU A 57 15.52 14.18 -3.26
CA GLU A 57 16.42 15.20 -3.80
C GLU A 57 16.00 16.59 -3.33
N ARG A 58 14.71 16.93 -3.46
CA ARG A 58 14.18 18.22 -2.99
C ARG A 58 14.34 18.41 -1.48
N MET A 59 14.10 17.36 -0.70
CA MET A 59 14.34 17.41 0.75
C MET A 59 15.82 17.65 1.06
N ALA A 60 16.75 17.04 0.33
CA ALA A 60 18.18 17.24 0.52
C ALA A 60 18.61 18.68 0.19
N GLU A 61 18.18 19.22 -0.96
CA GLU A 61 18.44 20.61 -1.36
C GLU A 61 17.98 21.60 -0.28
N ALA A 62 16.74 21.42 0.24
CA ALA A 62 16.20 22.26 1.30
C ALA A 62 16.99 22.15 2.61
N HIS A 63 17.47 20.95 2.96
CA HIS A 63 18.31 20.74 4.14
C HIS A 63 19.69 21.38 4.00
N ASP A 64 20.30 21.33 2.81
CA ASP A 64 21.58 21.97 2.53
C ASP A 64 21.46 23.50 2.60
N GLU A 65 20.38 24.06 2.07
CA GLU A 65 20.09 25.48 2.19
C GLU A 65 19.87 25.89 3.65
N LEU A 66 19.08 25.11 4.42
CA LEU A 66 18.84 25.36 5.83
C LEU A 66 20.14 25.34 6.64
N LYS A 67 21.04 24.39 6.34
CA LYS A 67 22.36 24.28 6.98
C LYS A 67 23.22 25.51 6.73
N ARG A 68 23.16 26.07 5.52
CA ARG A 68 23.89 27.29 5.14
C ARG A 68 23.35 28.53 5.88
N ILE A 69 22.03 28.65 6.03
CA ILE A 69 21.38 29.80 6.67
C ILE A 69 21.48 29.73 8.20
N SER A 70 21.14 28.58 8.79
CA SER A 70 21.11 28.39 10.24
C SER A 70 21.47 26.96 10.66
N PRO A 71 22.71 26.75 11.14
CA PRO A 71 23.14 25.46 11.69
C PRO A 71 22.35 25.02 12.93
N TYR A 72 21.70 25.95 13.64
CA TYR A 72 20.85 25.63 14.78
C TYR A 72 19.53 24.99 14.34
N LEU A 73 18.84 25.57 13.37
CA LEU A 73 17.58 25.03 12.84
C LEU A 73 17.81 23.70 12.11
N TYR A 74 18.92 23.59 11.36
CA TYR A 74 19.31 22.32 10.74
C TYR A 74 19.45 21.20 11.78
N ARG A 75 20.15 21.45 12.90
CA ARG A 75 20.26 20.46 13.98
C ARG A 75 18.90 20.05 14.54
N GLY A 76 18.01 21.02 14.76
CA GLY A 76 16.63 20.75 15.20
C GLY A 76 15.85 19.86 14.23
N ALA A 77 15.93 20.15 12.93
CA ALA A 77 15.23 19.37 11.89
C ALA A 77 15.79 17.95 11.71
N THR A 78 17.09 17.77 11.89
CA THR A 78 17.74 16.44 11.78
C THR A 78 17.64 15.59 13.04
N ASN A 79 17.12 16.14 14.14
CA ASN A 79 16.95 15.37 15.36
C ASN A 79 15.88 14.30 15.14
N LEU A 80 16.27 13.04 15.35
CA LEU A 80 15.33 11.94 15.27
C LEU A 80 14.34 12.02 16.45
N GLU A 81 13.08 12.29 16.16
CA GLU A 81 12.02 12.23 17.15
C GLU A 81 11.79 10.76 17.56
N HIS A 82 12.16 10.44 18.80
CA HIS A 82 11.95 9.11 19.35
C HIS A 82 10.47 8.93 19.68
N GLY A 83 9.84 7.90 19.13
CA GLY A 83 8.42 7.60 19.36
C GLY A 83 7.45 8.31 18.41
N LEU A 84 7.94 8.85 17.29
CA LEU A 84 7.05 9.38 16.25
C LEU A 84 6.16 8.23 15.72
N VAL A 85 4.84 8.40 15.86
CA VAL A 85 3.83 7.47 15.35
C VAL A 85 2.85 8.20 14.46
N PHE A 86 2.30 7.47 13.49
CA PHE A 86 1.21 8.00 12.70
C PHE A 86 -0.02 8.28 13.60
N PRO A 87 -0.67 9.45 13.47
CA PRO A 87 -1.87 9.77 14.23
C PRO A 87 -2.98 8.73 13.98
N ARG A 88 -3.71 8.33 15.02
CA ARG A 88 -4.82 7.35 14.93
C ARG A 88 -5.98 7.85 14.05
N GLN A 89 -6.06 9.15 13.85
CA GLN A 89 -7.03 9.88 13.06
C GLN A 89 -6.73 9.70 11.56
N MET A 90 -5.48 9.40 11.19
CA MET A 90 -5.08 9.10 9.82
C MET A 90 -5.48 7.65 9.47
N ARG A 91 -6.73 7.48 9.03
CA ARG A 91 -7.30 6.17 8.69
C ARG A 91 -6.91 5.74 7.27
N ALA A 92 -6.88 4.43 7.04
CA ALA A 92 -6.77 3.88 5.71
C ALA A 92 -7.98 4.28 4.85
N PRO A 93 -7.80 4.56 3.54
CA PRO A 93 -8.90 4.88 2.64
C PRO A 93 -9.94 3.75 2.56
N THR A 94 -11.22 4.11 2.46
CA THR A 94 -12.34 3.18 2.26
C THR A 94 -12.87 3.29 0.83
N HIS A 95 -13.48 2.22 0.31
CA HIS A 95 -14.06 2.21 -1.05
C HIS A 95 -15.15 3.27 -1.24
N THR A 96 -16.01 3.46 -0.24
CA THR A 96 -17.02 4.53 -0.20
C THR A 96 -16.73 5.46 0.98
N PRO A 97 -16.93 6.78 0.81
CA PRO A 97 -16.72 7.73 1.91
C PRO A 97 -17.76 7.54 3.02
N ALA A 98 -17.44 8.02 4.22
CA ALA A 98 -18.40 8.11 5.31
C ALA A 98 -19.47 9.17 5.04
N THR A 99 -20.65 9.03 5.63
CA THR A 99 -21.78 9.97 5.46
C THR A 99 -21.40 11.41 5.80
N THR A 100 -20.62 11.62 6.85
CA THR A 100 -20.14 12.95 7.27
C THR A 100 -18.93 13.44 6.48
N GLY A 101 -18.20 12.55 5.78
CA GLY A 101 -17.02 12.86 4.96
C GLY A 101 -15.80 13.34 5.78
N TRP A 102 -15.92 14.49 6.42
CA TRP A 102 -14.88 15.17 7.20
C TRP A 102 -15.43 15.72 8.53
N ASN A 103 -14.62 15.75 9.58
CA ASN A 103 -15.00 16.32 10.87
C ASN A 103 -14.45 17.75 11.02
N TYR A 104 -15.31 18.75 10.84
CA TYR A 104 -14.94 20.16 10.99
C TYR A 104 -14.88 20.64 12.44
N ASP A 105 -15.51 19.91 13.37
CA ASP A 105 -15.59 20.26 14.80
C ASP A 105 -14.42 19.68 15.62
N TYR A 106 -13.36 19.21 14.95
CA TYR A 106 -12.22 18.59 15.61
C TYR A 106 -11.55 19.56 16.61
N LYS A 107 -11.39 19.11 17.85
CA LYS A 107 -10.63 19.80 18.90
C LYS A 107 -9.42 18.94 19.25
N ALA A 108 -8.24 19.57 19.18
CA ALA A 108 -6.95 18.95 19.43
C ALA A 108 -6.73 18.65 20.92
#